data_AF-A0A5N8WLX0-F1
#
_entry.id   AF-A0A5N8WLX0-F1
#
_cell.length_a   1.000
_cell.length_b   1.000
_cell.length_c   1.000
_cell.angle_alpha   90.00
_cell.angle_beta   90.00
_cell.angle_gamma   90.00
#
_symmetry.space_group_name_H-M   'P 1'
#
loop_
_entity.id
_entity.type
_entity.pdbx_description
1 polymer ?
#
loop_
_entity_poly.entity_id
_entity_poly.type
_entity_poly.pdbx_seq_one_letter_code
_entity_poly.pdbx_strand_id
1 'polypeptide(L)'
;MNHRSSHSRPHATGTAHPTGKTVGGGAASIRPVRLAPGDLLRLGLLGIRTRKLRAALSALGISIGIATMIVVTGIPASSHKALMDEMSALGTNMLRAEPIPDQQSPVLLPEESIGMVRRIGPVSKVSAVANTHAVVRRSDRIDGRDFSGLTVLAAQRDLLDAVTGAVASGRFFSRADERFPTAVLGSRAATRLGFGEIAPGEPAPQIYINKRWFTVIGILDPLPLAQDLDQTVLVGWSAARKLLRFDGHPTVIYVRAQESKLEAVREVLAATVHPELPGQVTVSRPSDALAAKRATQNSYSSLFLGLAAVALLVGGIGVANTMFISVLERRREIGLRRALGASRGQIRGQFLTESAALSGLGGLAGTLLGILATVGYATYQGWSPVVPLLAVAGGCFGALLVGIAAGVYPSVRASRMTPTEALAST
;
A
#
# COMPACT_ATOMS: atom_id res chain seq x y z
N MET A 1 66.34 67.03 -1.07
CA MET A 1 65.76 65.81 -1.67
C MET A 1 66.49 64.60 -1.10
N ASN A 2 65.77 63.72 -0.40
CA ASN A 2 65.98 62.29 -0.11
C ASN A 2 67.38 61.74 0.23
N HIS A 3 67.57 60.79 1.14
CA HIS A 3 66.92 60.37 2.40
C HIS A 3 67.84 59.26 2.94
N ARG A 4 68.07 59.25 4.26
CA ARG A 4 68.42 58.10 5.12
C ARG A 4 69.86 57.53 5.08
N SER A 5 70.61 58.08 6.02
CA SER A 5 71.50 57.43 6.99
C SER A 5 71.07 56.04 7.51
N SER A 6 72.04 55.14 7.76
CA SER A 6 72.41 54.77 9.14
C SER A 6 73.77 54.05 9.20
N HIS A 7 74.44 54.31 10.31
CA HIS A 7 75.83 54.02 10.62
C HIS A 7 76.17 52.55 10.87
N SER A 8 77.44 52.24 10.61
CA SER A 8 78.15 51.00 10.85
C SER A 8 79.11 51.08 12.05
N ARG A 9 79.46 49.88 12.58
CA ARG A 9 80.65 49.47 13.37
C ARG A 9 80.40 49.08 14.86
N PRO A 10 81.27 48.26 15.50
CA PRO A 10 81.74 46.92 15.07
C PRO A 10 81.85 45.91 16.26
N HIS A 11 82.29 44.67 15.93
CA HIS A 11 82.68 43.56 16.81
C HIS A 11 83.65 43.86 17.96
N ALA A 12 83.56 43.08 19.07
CA ALA A 12 84.67 42.28 19.63
C ALA A 12 84.24 41.35 20.81
N THR A 13 84.67 40.07 20.74
CA THR A 13 85.19 39.13 21.79
C THR A 13 84.58 39.16 23.21
N GLY A 14 84.15 38.09 23.87
CA GLY A 14 84.50 36.66 23.81
C GLY A 14 84.90 36.20 25.21
N THR A 15 84.18 35.26 25.83
CA THR A 15 84.68 34.37 26.91
C THR A 15 83.81 33.12 27.00
N ALA A 16 84.43 31.96 26.83
CA ALA A 16 83.85 30.65 27.04
C ALA A 16 84.06 30.21 28.50
N HIS A 17 83.02 29.67 29.14
CA HIS A 17 83.11 28.91 30.38
C HIS A 17 82.22 27.67 30.32
N PRO A 18 82.61 26.56 30.98
CA PRO A 18 82.26 25.23 30.56
C PRO A 18 80.88 24.76 31.06
N THR A 19 80.17 24.11 30.14
CA THR A 19 79.15 23.07 30.28
C THR A 19 78.76 22.64 31.71
N GLY A 20 77.69 23.25 32.23
CA GLY A 20 76.82 22.62 33.23
C GLY A 20 75.86 21.66 32.55
N LYS A 21 75.87 20.38 32.96
CA LYS A 21 74.93 19.34 32.52
C LYS A 21 73.49 19.80 32.78
N THR A 22 72.78 20.20 31.74
CA THR A 22 71.32 20.32 31.78
C THR A 22 70.73 18.92 31.72
N VAL A 23 70.15 18.50 32.84
CA VAL A 23 69.30 17.32 32.93
C VAL A 23 68.16 17.50 31.91
N GLY A 24 68.17 16.68 30.87
CA GLY A 24 67.11 16.61 29.87
C GLY A 24 65.82 16.12 30.51
N GLY A 25 65.01 17.05 31.02
CA GLY A 25 63.61 16.83 31.35
C GLY A 25 62.85 16.60 30.05
N GLY A 26 62.68 15.33 29.66
CA GLY A 26 61.87 14.95 28.51
C GLY A 26 60.49 15.55 28.64
N ALA A 27 60.16 16.50 27.77
CA ALA A 27 58.81 16.99 27.60
C ALA A 27 57.96 15.81 27.12
N ALA A 28 57.32 15.11 28.05
CA ALA A 28 56.36 14.07 27.75
C ALA A 28 55.25 14.70 26.92
N SER A 29 55.24 14.41 25.62
CA SER A 29 54.18 14.82 24.72
C SER A 29 52.87 14.21 25.26
N ILE A 30 52.02 15.04 25.87
CA ILE A 30 50.69 14.62 26.31
C ILE A 30 49.90 14.27 25.05
N ARG A 31 49.89 12.98 24.69
CA ARG A 31 49.04 12.49 23.61
C ARG A 31 47.60 12.62 24.08
N PRO A 32 46.73 13.34 23.35
CA PRO A 32 45.32 13.45 23.73
C PRO A 32 44.73 12.04 23.73
N VAL A 33 44.20 11.61 24.87
CA VAL A 33 43.52 10.32 25.04
C VAL A 33 42.34 10.27 24.07
N ARG A 34 42.45 9.48 23.00
CA ARG A 34 41.36 9.25 22.05
C ARG A 34 40.46 8.18 22.64
N LEU A 35 39.18 8.53 22.89
CA LEU A 35 38.18 7.56 23.32
C LEU A 35 37.91 6.56 22.19
N ALA A 36 37.89 5.27 22.50
CA ALA A 36 37.52 4.26 21.53
C ALA A 36 36.02 4.40 21.15
N PRO A 37 35.62 4.00 19.93
CA PRO A 37 34.21 4.05 19.50
C PRO A 37 33.26 3.29 20.44
N GLY A 38 33.73 2.17 21.03
CA GLY A 38 32.97 1.40 22.01
C GLY A 38 32.76 2.13 23.34
N ASP A 39 33.72 2.93 23.77
CA ASP A 39 33.59 3.75 24.99
C ASP A 39 32.59 4.88 24.80
N LEU A 40 32.57 5.50 23.61
CA LEU A 40 31.58 6.52 23.25
C LEU A 40 30.15 5.95 23.28
N LEU A 41 29.96 4.74 22.75
CA LEU A 41 28.65 4.07 22.78
C LEU A 41 28.20 3.76 24.21
N ARG A 42 29.09 3.19 25.05
CA ARG A 42 28.80 2.91 26.47
C ARG A 42 28.51 4.18 27.28
N LEU A 43 29.27 5.25 27.05
CA LEU A 43 29.08 6.55 27.70
C LEU A 43 27.77 7.25 27.26
N GLY A 44 27.35 7.09 26.01
CA GLY A 44 26.08 7.62 25.51
C GLY A 44 24.86 6.89 26.09
N LEU A 45 24.92 5.56 26.17
CA LEU A 45 23.83 4.72 26.72
C LEU A 45 23.60 4.94 28.23
N LEU A 46 24.62 5.39 28.97
CA LEU A 46 24.50 5.72 30.40
C LEU A 46 23.58 6.94 30.64
N GLY A 47 23.56 7.93 29.75
CA GLY A 47 22.69 9.12 29.86
C GLY A 47 21.20 8.80 29.69
N ILE A 48 20.88 7.76 28.90
CA ILE A 48 19.52 7.27 28.65
C ILE A 48 18.92 6.61 29.92
N ARG A 49 19.76 5.95 30.72
CA ARG A 49 19.32 5.17 31.89
C ARG A 49 18.86 6.02 33.08
N THR A 50 19.33 7.26 33.18
CA THR A 50 19.02 8.15 34.32
C THR A 50 17.65 8.84 34.17
N ARG A 51 17.14 9.03 32.95
CA ARG A 51 15.87 9.73 32.67
C ARG A 51 14.99 9.00 31.65
N LYS A 52 14.56 7.81 32.05
CA LYS A 52 13.83 6.83 31.23
C LYS A 52 12.56 7.39 30.57
N LEU A 53 11.75 8.18 31.28
CA LEU A 53 10.47 8.67 30.76
C LEU A 53 10.66 9.59 29.53
N ARG A 54 11.59 10.54 29.62
CA ARG A 54 11.79 11.53 28.57
C ARG A 54 12.46 10.92 27.34
N ALA A 55 13.46 10.06 27.56
CA ALA A 55 14.07 9.27 26.51
C ALA A 55 13.04 8.36 25.80
N ALA A 56 12.14 7.72 26.57
CA ALA A 56 11.06 6.92 26.02
C ALA A 56 10.09 7.75 25.19
N LEU A 57 9.65 8.92 25.67
CA LEU A 57 8.75 9.81 24.93
C LEU A 57 9.36 10.31 23.60
N SER A 58 10.65 10.67 23.59
CA SER A 58 11.34 11.06 22.35
C SER A 58 11.52 9.89 21.39
N ALA A 59 11.92 8.72 21.90
CA ALA A 59 12.03 7.51 21.09
C ALA A 59 10.67 7.07 20.53
N LEU A 60 9.57 7.30 21.27
CA LEU A 60 8.21 6.99 20.85
C LEU A 60 7.79 7.86 19.65
N GLY A 61 8.11 9.15 19.65
CA GLY A 61 7.84 10.02 18.49
C GLY A 61 8.52 9.54 17.21
N ILE A 62 9.80 9.17 17.30
CA ILE A 62 10.54 8.58 16.17
C ILE A 62 9.95 7.22 15.77
N SER A 63 9.63 6.38 16.76
CA SER A 63 9.04 5.06 16.54
C SER A 63 7.72 5.17 15.77
N ILE A 64 6.84 6.09 16.17
CA ILE A 64 5.54 6.32 15.52
C ILE A 64 5.75 6.82 14.08
N GLY A 65 6.66 7.76 13.85
CA GLY A 65 6.95 8.26 12.51
C GLY A 65 7.38 7.15 11.55
N ILE A 66 8.29 6.28 11.99
CA ILE A 66 8.81 5.17 11.17
C ILE A 66 7.79 4.05 11.02
N ALA A 67 7.07 3.71 12.09
CA ALA A 67 5.97 2.75 12.03
C ALA A 67 4.93 3.20 11.01
N THR A 68 4.54 4.48 11.05
CA THR A 68 3.63 5.08 10.06
C THR A 68 4.18 4.94 8.65
N MET A 69 5.44 5.29 8.43
CA MET A 69 6.07 5.19 7.11
C MET A 69 6.04 3.76 6.55
N ILE A 70 6.33 2.76 7.38
CA ILE A 70 6.31 1.34 7.01
C ILE A 70 4.88 0.88 6.73
N VAL A 71 3.91 1.26 7.56
CA VAL A 71 2.49 0.94 7.36
C VAL A 71 1.96 1.51 6.05
N VAL A 72 2.29 2.77 5.79
CA VAL A 72 1.85 3.52 4.61
C VAL A 72 2.38 2.95 3.30
N THR A 73 3.56 2.31 3.33
CA THR A 73 4.15 1.69 2.15
C THR A 73 3.84 0.19 2.07
N GLY A 74 3.76 -0.49 3.22
CA GLY A 74 3.54 -1.91 3.34
C GLY A 74 2.10 -2.35 3.11
N ILE A 75 1.10 -1.59 3.57
CA ILE A 75 -0.32 -1.93 3.31
C ILE A 75 -0.63 -1.88 1.81
N PRO A 76 -0.30 -0.81 1.06
CA PRO A 76 -0.50 -0.80 -0.38
C PRO A 76 0.28 -1.90 -1.11
N ALA A 77 1.52 -2.18 -0.69
CA ALA A 77 2.32 -3.27 -1.28
C ALA A 77 1.66 -4.65 -1.06
N SER A 78 1.11 -4.89 0.13
CA SER A 78 0.39 -6.13 0.46
C SER A 78 -0.91 -6.26 -0.34
N SER A 79 -1.67 -5.16 -0.44
CA SER A 79 -2.89 -5.08 -1.27
C SER A 79 -2.59 -5.34 -2.75
N HIS A 80 -1.51 -4.74 -3.28
CA HIS A 80 -1.07 -4.96 -4.65
C HIS A 80 -0.66 -6.41 -4.90
N LYS A 81 0.04 -7.05 -3.95
CA LYS A 81 0.34 -8.48 -4.06
C LYS A 81 -0.94 -9.33 -4.04
N ALA A 82 -1.87 -9.04 -3.13
CA ALA A 82 -3.15 -9.75 -3.06
C ALA A 82 -3.92 -9.64 -4.39
N LEU A 83 -3.91 -8.47 -5.03
CA LEU A 83 -4.47 -8.28 -6.37
C LEU A 83 -3.80 -9.16 -7.41
N MET A 84 -2.46 -9.21 -7.44
CA MET A 84 -1.74 -10.04 -8.41
C MET A 84 -2.02 -11.52 -8.20
N ASP A 85 -2.13 -11.96 -6.95
CA ASP A 85 -2.51 -13.33 -6.59
C ASP A 85 -3.97 -13.62 -7.03
N GLU A 86 -4.90 -12.68 -6.79
CA GLU A 86 -6.31 -12.76 -7.22
C GLU A 86 -6.46 -12.79 -8.75
N MET A 87 -5.75 -11.91 -9.47
CA MET A 87 -5.72 -11.87 -10.94
C MET A 87 -5.14 -13.17 -11.52
N SER A 88 -4.10 -13.72 -10.89
CA SER A 88 -3.51 -15.01 -11.29
C SER A 88 -4.50 -16.16 -11.08
N ALA A 89 -5.29 -16.14 -10.01
CA ALA A 89 -6.30 -17.16 -9.73
C ALA A 89 -7.52 -17.08 -10.68
N LEU A 90 -7.99 -15.87 -11.00
CA LEU A 90 -9.14 -15.65 -11.89
C LEU A 90 -8.78 -15.85 -13.38
N GLY A 91 -7.49 -15.77 -13.71
CA GLY A 91 -6.96 -15.82 -15.06
C GLY A 91 -7.15 -14.49 -15.80
N THR A 92 -6.09 -14.03 -16.45
CA THR A 92 -6.04 -12.82 -17.31
C THR A 92 -6.62 -13.07 -18.72
N ASN A 93 -7.14 -14.28 -18.96
CA ASN A 93 -7.48 -14.79 -20.28
C ASN A 93 -8.95 -14.62 -20.66
N MET A 94 -9.67 -13.68 -20.02
CA MET A 94 -11.06 -13.36 -20.30
C MET A 94 -11.18 -12.06 -21.11
N LEU A 95 -11.95 -12.11 -22.20
CA LEU A 95 -12.40 -10.96 -22.96
C LEU A 95 -13.92 -10.81 -22.81
N ARG A 96 -14.37 -9.56 -22.84
CA ARG A 96 -15.77 -9.18 -22.86
C ARG A 96 -16.03 -8.42 -24.14
N ALA A 97 -17.00 -8.86 -24.93
CA ALA A 97 -17.46 -8.18 -26.13
C ALA A 97 -18.91 -7.73 -25.94
N GLU A 98 -19.18 -6.46 -26.20
CA GLU A 98 -20.52 -5.88 -26.09
C GLU A 98 -20.69 -4.73 -27.10
N PRO A 99 -21.93 -4.36 -27.46
CA PRO A 99 -22.17 -3.17 -28.25
C PRO A 99 -21.63 -1.92 -27.59
N ILE A 100 -21.19 -0.94 -28.38
CA ILE A 100 -20.81 0.37 -27.85
C ILE A 100 -22.03 1.00 -27.13
N PRO A 101 -21.88 1.43 -25.86
CA PRO A 101 -22.96 2.08 -25.11
C PRO A 101 -23.45 3.38 -25.76
N ASP A 102 -24.66 3.80 -25.40
CA ASP A 102 -25.23 5.14 -25.68
C ASP A 102 -25.28 5.56 -27.17
N GLN A 103 -25.36 4.59 -28.09
CA GLN A 103 -25.64 4.90 -29.49
C GLN A 103 -27.10 5.33 -29.69
N GLN A 104 -27.31 6.23 -30.67
CA GLN A 104 -28.65 6.69 -31.07
C GLN A 104 -29.57 5.56 -31.55
N SER A 105 -28.99 4.45 -32.02
CA SER A 105 -29.73 3.23 -32.37
C SER A 105 -29.12 2.05 -31.63
N PRO A 106 -29.92 1.24 -30.91
CA PRO A 106 -29.43 0.05 -30.24
C PRO A 106 -28.87 -0.94 -31.26
N VAL A 107 -27.62 -1.33 -31.07
CA VAL A 107 -26.96 -2.33 -31.91
C VAL A 107 -27.22 -3.71 -31.31
N LEU A 108 -27.95 -4.54 -32.06
CA LEU A 108 -28.21 -5.92 -31.68
C LEU A 108 -27.09 -6.80 -32.22
N LEU A 109 -26.51 -7.63 -31.35
CA LEU A 109 -25.55 -8.62 -31.79
C LEU A 109 -26.29 -9.78 -32.48
N PRO A 110 -25.78 -10.34 -33.59
CA PRO A 110 -26.38 -11.52 -34.23
C PRO A 110 -26.56 -12.69 -33.25
N GLU A 111 -27.62 -13.49 -33.38
CA GLU A 111 -27.81 -14.67 -32.51
C GLU A 111 -26.67 -15.69 -32.70
N GLU A 112 -26.14 -15.77 -33.92
CA GLU A 112 -25.06 -16.68 -34.32
C GLU A 112 -23.70 -16.29 -33.76
N SER A 113 -23.55 -15.07 -33.20
CA SER A 113 -22.27 -14.53 -32.70
C SER A 113 -21.54 -15.50 -31.80
N ILE A 114 -22.27 -16.15 -30.89
CA ILE A 114 -21.72 -17.10 -29.93
C ILE A 114 -21.11 -18.32 -30.66
N GLY A 115 -21.80 -18.80 -31.69
CA GLY A 115 -21.33 -19.90 -32.54
C GLY A 115 -20.14 -19.50 -33.41
N MET A 116 -20.10 -18.25 -33.90
CA MET A 116 -18.96 -17.71 -34.66
C MET A 116 -17.71 -17.62 -33.78
N VAL A 117 -17.83 -17.03 -32.60
CA VAL A 117 -16.71 -16.86 -31.65
C VAL A 117 -16.18 -18.21 -31.17
N ARG A 118 -17.05 -19.21 -30.97
CA ARG A 118 -16.64 -20.56 -30.58
C ARG A 118 -15.76 -21.26 -31.62
N ARG A 119 -15.77 -20.81 -32.88
CA ARG A 119 -14.91 -21.35 -33.96
C ARG A 119 -13.53 -20.71 -34.02
N ILE A 120 -13.26 -19.66 -33.23
CA ILE A 120 -11.93 -19.07 -33.14
C ILE A 120 -11.01 -20.08 -32.42
N GLY A 121 -9.99 -20.60 -33.11
CA GLY A 121 -9.18 -21.74 -32.62
C GLY A 121 -8.63 -21.59 -31.18
N PRO A 122 -8.02 -20.45 -30.80
CA PRO A 122 -7.51 -20.25 -29.45
C PRO A 122 -8.57 -20.03 -28.35
N VAL A 123 -9.86 -19.96 -28.69
CA VAL A 123 -10.95 -19.78 -27.72
C VAL A 123 -11.30 -21.11 -27.07
N SER A 124 -11.31 -21.14 -25.74
CA SER A 124 -11.59 -22.33 -24.94
C SER A 124 -13.04 -22.39 -24.46
N LYS A 125 -13.61 -21.24 -24.05
CA LYS A 125 -14.99 -21.14 -23.55
C LYS A 125 -15.63 -19.85 -24.05
N VAL A 126 -16.91 -19.91 -24.38
CA VAL A 126 -17.72 -18.76 -24.79
C VAL A 126 -19.08 -18.91 -24.16
N SER A 127 -19.61 -17.84 -23.59
CA SER A 127 -20.99 -17.76 -23.16
C SER A 127 -21.49 -16.34 -23.34
N ALA A 128 -22.81 -16.17 -23.37
CA ALA A 128 -23.42 -14.85 -23.42
C ALA A 128 -24.49 -14.66 -22.36
N VAL A 129 -24.76 -13.38 -22.10
CA VAL A 129 -25.95 -12.90 -21.42
C VAL A 129 -26.69 -11.91 -22.32
N ALA A 130 -28.00 -11.85 -22.17
CA ALA A 130 -28.85 -10.91 -22.89
C ALA A 130 -29.74 -10.16 -21.90
N ASN A 131 -29.87 -8.85 -22.10
CA ASN A 131 -30.81 -8.06 -21.32
C ASN A 131 -32.24 -8.37 -21.76
N THR A 132 -33.08 -8.79 -20.82
CA THR A 132 -34.50 -9.07 -21.13
C THR A 132 -35.36 -7.81 -21.02
N HIS A 133 -34.81 -6.71 -20.50
CA HIS A 133 -35.52 -5.50 -20.09
C HIS A 133 -36.68 -5.75 -19.11
N ALA A 134 -36.74 -6.96 -18.53
CA ALA A 134 -37.77 -7.33 -17.59
C ALA A 134 -37.49 -6.72 -16.22
N VAL A 135 -38.56 -6.32 -15.56
CA VAL A 135 -38.53 -5.80 -14.20
C VAL A 135 -38.71 -6.95 -13.21
N VAL A 136 -37.86 -6.98 -12.18
CA VAL A 136 -37.93 -7.94 -11.08
C VAL A 136 -38.38 -7.28 -9.77
N ARG A 137 -39.26 -8.00 -9.05
CA ARG A 137 -39.79 -7.64 -7.74
C ARG A 137 -39.71 -8.83 -6.79
N ARG A 138 -39.64 -8.52 -5.49
CA ARG A 138 -39.70 -9.54 -4.44
C ARG A 138 -41.10 -10.15 -4.29
N SER A 139 -42.15 -9.34 -4.50
CA SER A 139 -43.54 -9.78 -4.45
C SER A 139 -44.39 -8.99 -5.46
N ASP A 140 -45.51 -9.59 -5.85
CA ASP A 140 -46.61 -9.03 -6.62
C ASP A 140 -47.39 -7.91 -5.88
N ARG A 141 -47.19 -7.75 -4.56
CA ARG A 141 -47.86 -6.73 -3.73
C ARG A 141 -47.07 -5.42 -3.56
N ILE A 142 -45.86 -5.35 -4.11
CA ILE A 142 -45.05 -4.13 -4.09
C ILE A 142 -45.50 -3.23 -5.24
N ASP A 143 -45.68 -1.94 -4.94
CA ASP A 143 -46.27 -0.97 -5.84
C ASP A 143 -45.50 -0.81 -7.15
N GLY A 144 -46.19 -0.46 -8.24
CA GLY A 144 -45.65 -0.49 -9.59
C GLY A 144 -44.43 0.41 -9.86
N ARG A 145 -44.14 1.35 -8.94
CA ARG A 145 -43.07 2.35 -9.03
C ARG A 145 -41.83 2.01 -8.19
N ASP A 146 -41.90 1.00 -7.34
CA ASP A 146 -40.77 0.58 -6.50
C ASP A 146 -39.96 -0.47 -7.28
N PHE A 147 -38.98 0.03 -8.04
CA PHE A 147 -38.06 -0.81 -8.80
C PHE A 147 -36.91 -1.22 -7.90
N SER A 148 -36.62 -2.52 -7.81
CA SER A 148 -35.46 -3.04 -7.06
C SER A 148 -34.10 -2.55 -7.61
N GLY A 149 -34.09 -1.85 -8.76
CA GLY A 149 -32.88 -1.43 -9.46
C GLY A 149 -32.05 -2.59 -10.00
N LEU A 150 -32.63 -3.80 -10.04
CA LEU A 150 -31.99 -5.01 -10.54
C LEU A 150 -32.40 -5.27 -11.98
N THR A 151 -31.44 -5.72 -12.78
CA THR A 151 -31.67 -6.11 -14.17
C THR A 151 -31.87 -7.62 -14.28
N VAL A 152 -32.80 -8.04 -15.12
CA VAL A 152 -33.01 -9.45 -15.44
C VAL A 152 -32.28 -9.80 -16.73
N LEU A 153 -31.32 -10.72 -16.63
CA LEU A 153 -30.54 -11.18 -17.77
C LEU A 153 -30.90 -12.62 -18.12
N ALA A 154 -31.07 -12.89 -19.40
CA ALA A 154 -31.07 -14.25 -19.92
C ALA A 154 -29.63 -14.75 -19.97
N ALA A 155 -29.36 -15.90 -19.37
CA ALA A 155 -28.03 -16.48 -19.28
C ALA A 155 -27.97 -17.83 -20.00
N GLN A 156 -26.85 -18.09 -20.68
CA GLN A 156 -26.55 -19.43 -21.16
C GLN A 156 -26.10 -20.35 -20.03
N ARG A 157 -26.24 -21.66 -20.27
CA ARG A 157 -25.91 -22.70 -19.30
C ARG A 157 -24.42 -22.81 -18.98
N ASP A 158 -23.56 -22.44 -19.92
CA ASP A 158 -22.10 -22.42 -19.80
C ASP A 158 -21.53 -21.07 -19.32
N LEU A 159 -22.38 -20.19 -18.78
CA LEU A 159 -21.95 -18.88 -18.28
C LEU A 159 -20.90 -18.99 -17.18
N LEU A 160 -21.12 -19.84 -16.18
CA LEU A 160 -20.17 -20.00 -15.07
C LEU A 160 -18.80 -20.49 -15.54
N ASP A 161 -18.73 -21.34 -16.56
CA ASP A 161 -17.46 -21.77 -17.16
C ASP A 161 -16.72 -20.60 -17.82
N ALA A 162 -17.45 -19.72 -18.50
CA ALA A 162 -16.86 -18.56 -19.18
C ALA A 162 -16.39 -17.50 -18.18
N VAL A 163 -17.12 -17.26 -17.08
CA VAL A 163 -16.75 -16.25 -16.08
C VAL A 163 -15.91 -16.81 -14.92
N THR A 164 -15.70 -18.13 -14.85
CA THR A 164 -15.12 -18.84 -13.68
C THR A 164 -15.88 -18.51 -12.40
N GLY A 165 -17.19 -18.64 -12.48
CA GLY A 165 -18.09 -18.42 -11.36
C GLY A 165 -18.38 -19.71 -10.59
N ALA A 166 -18.66 -19.57 -9.30
CA ALA A 166 -19.15 -20.63 -8.44
C ALA A 166 -20.54 -20.28 -7.89
N VAL A 167 -21.27 -21.31 -7.46
CA VAL A 167 -22.57 -21.15 -6.83
C VAL A 167 -22.36 -21.22 -5.32
N ALA A 168 -22.70 -20.15 -4.61
CA ALA A 168 -22.60 -20.06 -3.16
C ALA A 168 -23.61 -20.99 -2.48
N SER A 169 -24.83 -21.03 -3.01
CA SER A 169 -25.93 -21.83 -2.47
C SER A 169 -26.87 -22.29 -3.57
N GLY A 170 -27.37 -23.53 -3.48
CA GLY A 170 -28.23 -24.15 -4.49
C GLY A 170 -27.45 -24.67 -5.70
N ARG A 171 -27.95 -24.39 -6.91
CA ARG A 171 -27.35 -24.89 -8.16
C ARG A 171 -27.53 -23.92 -9.33
N PHE A 172 -26.67 -24.06 -10.35
CA PHE A 172 -26.82 -23.35 -11.62
C PHE A 172 -27.79 -24.08 -12.57
N PHE A 173 -28.11 -23.47 -13.71
CA PHE A 173 -29.06 -24.00 -14.68
C PHE A 173 -28.62 -25.37 -15.23
N SER A 174 -29.53 -26.35 -15.22
CA SER A 174 -29.39 -27.57 -16.02
C SER A 174 -30.16 -27.45 -17.34
N ARG A 175 -30.01 -28.45 -18.24
CA ARG A 175 -30.80 -28.52 -19.49
C ARG A 175 -32.32 -28.54 -19.26
N ALA A 176 -32.76 -29.07 -18.12
CA ALA A 176 -34.17 -29.08 -17.77
C ALA A 176 -34.63 -27.70 -17.32
N ASP A 177 -33.89 -27.07 -16.39
CA ASP A 177 -34.29 -25.81 -15.75
C ASP A 177 -34.32 -24.63 -16.70
N GLU A 178 -33.46 -24.64 -17.73
CA GLU A 178 -33.36 -23.56 -18.70
C GLU A 178 -34.69 -23.26 -19.42
N ARG A 179 -35.62 -24.22 -19.45
CA ARG A 179 -36.94 -24.12 -20.09
C ARG A 179 -38.07 -23.73 -19.14
N PHE A 180 -37.84 -23.83 -17.83
CA PHE A 180 -38.83 -23.56 -16.78
C PHE A 180 -38.61 -22.16 -16.18
N PRO A 181 -39.61 -21.58 -15.48
CA PRO A 181 -39.47 -20.31 -14.80
C PRO A 181 -38.57 -20.43 -13.57
N THR A 182 -37.27 -20.58 -13.81
CA THR A 182 -36.22 -20.66 -12.79
C THR A 182 -35.29 -19.46 -12.89
N ALA A 183 -34.76 -19.03 -11.75
CA ALA A 183 -33.85 -17.92 -11.65
C ALA A 183 -32.64 -18.25 -10.76
N VAL A 184 -31.51 -17.65 -11.09
CA VAL A 184 -30.28 -17.66 -10.28
C VAL A 184 -29.94 -16.22 -9.94
N LEU A 185 -29.65 -15.93 -8.68
CA LEU A 185 -29.37 -14.58 -8.22
C LEU A 185 -27.86 -14.32 -8.19
N GLY A 186 -27.45 -13.15 -8.68
CA GLY A 186 -26.12 -12.62 -8.33
C GLY A 186 -26.00 -12.34 -6.84
N SER A 187 -24.78 -12.33 -6.31
CA SER A 187 -24.49 -12.17 -4.89
C SER A 187 -25.17 -10.93 -4.27
N ARG A 188 -25.06 -9.76 -4.92
CA ARG A 188 -25.67 -8.50 -4.45
C ARG A 188 -27.16 -8.43 -4.74
N ALA A 189 -27.62 -9.07 -5.83
CA ALA A 189 -29.06 -9.20 -6.12
C ALA A 189 -29.78 -9.99 -5.03
N ALA A 190 -29.18 -11.08 -4.55
CA ALA A 190 -29.71 -11.88 -3.43
C ALA A 190 -29.83 -11.03 -2.17
N THR A 191 -28.77 -10.32 -1.76
CA THR A 191 -28.80 -9.43 -0.59
C THR A 191 -29.87 -8.34 -0.73
N ARG A 192 -29.98 -7.68 -1.89
CA ARG A 192 -31.00 -6.62 -2.12
C ARG A 192 -32.42 -7.16 -2.07
N LEU A 193 -32.64 -8.39 -2.55
CA LEU A 193 -33.95 -9.05 -2.48
C LEU A 193 -34.22 -9.69 -1.12
N GLY A 194 -33.25 -9.67 -0.20
CA GLY A 194 -33.37 -10.22 1.15
C GLY A 194 -33.28 -11.74 1.21
N PHE A 195 -32.53 -12.35 0.28
CA PHE A 195 -32.19 -13.78 0.30
C PHE A 195 -30.74 -13.94 0.76
N GLY A 196 -30.53 -14.76 1.80
CA GLY A 196 -29.21 -15.07 2.35
C GLY A 196 -28.65 -16.38 1.84
N GLU A 197 -29.36 -17.48 2.11
CA GLU A 197 -28.99 -18.83 1.68
C GLU A 197 -30.25 -19.60 1.25
N ILE A 198 -30.11 -20.56 0.34
CA ILE A 198 -31.18 -21.49 -0.03
C ILE A 198 -31.01 -22.75 0.83
N ALA A 199 -31.79 -22.85 1.91
CA ALA A 199 -31.73 -23.98 2.82
C ALA A 199 -32.21 -25.28 2.13
N PRO A 200 -31.43 -26.38 2.20
CA PRO A 200 -31.86 -27.67 1.67
C PRO A 200 -33.12 -28.17 2.39
N GLY A 201 -34.20 -28.43 1.65
CA GLY A 201 -35.45 -28.96 2.19
C GLY A 201 -36.53 -27.93 2.52
N GLU A 202 -36.24 -26.64 2.43
CA GLU A 202 -37.24 -25.58 2.50
C GLU A 202 -37.86 -25.28 1.11
N PRO A 203 -39.08 -24.70 1.06
CA PRO A 203 -39.66 -24.23 -0.20
C PRO A 203 -38.73 -23.22 -0.87
N ALA A 204 -38.34 -23.50 -2.11
CA ALA A 204 -37.45 -22.62 -2.84
C ALA A 204 -38.04 -21.20 -2.96
N PRO A 205 -37.26 -20.15 -2.66
CA PRO A 205 -37.77 -18.79 -2.70
C PRO A 205 -38.25 -18.41 -4.09
N GLN A 206 -39.27 -17.57 -4.18
CA GLN A 206 -39.82 -17.12 -5.46
C GLN A 206 -39.65 -15.61 -5.62
N ILE A 207 -39.46 -15.19 -6.87
CA ILE A 207 -39.39 -13.79 -7.28
C ILE A 207 -40.37 -13.53 -8.40
N TYR A 208 -40.85 -12.30 -8.50
CA TYR A 208 -41.85 -11.91 -9.47
C TYR A 208 -41.19 -11.12 -10.61
N ILE A 209 -41.17 -11.71 -11.81
CA ILE A 209 -40.57 -11.13 -13.00
C ILE A 209 -41.65 -10.97 -14.08
N ASN A 210 -41.84 -9.75 -14.57
CA ASN A 210 -42.78 -9.43 -15.66
C ASN A 210 -44.14 -10.16 -15.56
N LYS A 211 -44.78 -10.05 -14.39
CA LYS A 211 -46.08 -10.65 -14.05
C LYS A 211 -46.10 -12.18 -13.91
N ARG A 212 -44.96 -12.83 -13.67
CA ARG A 212 -44.87 -14.27 -13.44
C ARG A 212 -43.94 -14.60 -12.29
N TRP A 213 -44.22 -15.72 -11.62
CA TRP A 213 -43.36 -16.25 -10.56
C TRP A 213 -42.22 -17.07 -11.15
N PHE A 214 -41.01 -16.78 -10.70
CA PHE A 214 -39.80 -17.54 -10.99
C PHE A 214 -39.26 -18.12 -9.69
N THR A 215 -38.89 -19.40 -9.73
CA THR A 215 -38.30 -20.10 -8.59
C THR A 215 -36.80 -19.86 -8.56
N VAL A 216 -36.28 -19.36 -7.44
CA VAL A 216 -34.85 -19.15 -7.23
C VAL A 216 -34.21 -20.48 -6.89
N ILE A 217 -33.33 -20.97 -7.75
CA ILE A 217 -32.67 -22.28 -7.63
C ILE A 217 -31.20 -22.17 -7.19
N GLY A 218 -30.62 -20.97 -7.22
CA GLY A 218 -29.23 -20.75 -6.85
C GLY A 218 -28.90 -19.28 -6.57
N ILE A 219 -27.87 -19.08 -5.77
CA ILE A 219 -27.21 -17.80 -5.51
C ILE A 219 -25.74 -17.94 -5.88
N LEU A 220 -25.21 -17.03 -6.69
CA LEU A 220 -23.81 -17.04 -7.12
C LEU A 220 -22.90 -16.45 -6.05
N ASP A 221 -21.66 -16.97 -6.00
CA ASP A 221 -20.57 -16.27 -5.34
C ASP A 221 -20.26 -14.95 -6.06
N PRO A 222 -19.66 -13.96 -5.36
CA PRO A 222 -19.21 -12.72 -5.99
C PRO A 222 -18.32 -12.99 -7.21
N LEU A 223 -18.54 -12.26 -8.30
CA LEU A 223 -17.83 -12.41 -9.57
C LEU A 223 -16.91 -11.21 -9.82
N PRO A 224 -15.61 -11.25 -9.43
CA PRO A 224 -14.75 -10.06 -9.46
C PRO A 224 -14.51 -9.53 -10.88
N LEU A 225 -14.44 -10.42 -11.88
CA LEU A 225 -14.27 -10.08 -13.30
C LEU A 225 -15.58 -9.76 -14.04
N ALA A 226 -16.74 -10.02 -13.43
CA ALA A 226 -18.05 -9.81 -14.03
C ALA A 226 -19.03 -9.20 -13.01
N GLN A 227 -18.62 -8.10 -12.38
CA GLN A 227 -19.36 -7.42 -11.29
C GLN A 227 -20.78 -7.01 -11.67
N ASP A 228 -21.05 -6.82 -12.96
CA ASP A 228 -22.40 -6.51 -13.46
C ASP A 228 -23.36 -7.67 -13.17
N LEU A 229 -22.87 -8.92 -13.24
CA LEU A 229 -23.68 -10.11 -12.96
C LEU A 229 -24.06 -10.23 -11.49
N ASP A 230 -23.25 -9.70 -10.56
CA ASP A 230 -23.55 -9.70 -9.12
C ASP A 230 -24.85 -8.94 -8.79
N GLN A 231 -25.21 -7.95 -9.61
CA GLN A 231 -26.40 -7.11 -9.42
C GLN A 231 -27.56 -7.53 -10.33
N THR A 232 -27.51 -8.72 -10.89
CA THR A 232 -28.52 -9.20 -11.85
C THR A 232 -29.25 -10.43 -11.35
N VAL A 233 -30.45 -10.60 -11.88
CA VAL A 233 -31.23 -11.83 -11.77
C VAL A 233 -31.07 -12.58 -13.08
N LEU A 234 -30.43 -13.73 -13.03
CA LEU A 234 -30.23 -14.58 -14.20
C LEU A 234 -31.44 -15.48 -14.38
N VAL A 235 -31.90 -15.63 -15.61
CA VAL A 235 -32.94 -16.58 -16.02
C VAL A 235 -32.42 -17.42 -17.20
N GLY A 236 -32.93 -18.64 -17.35
CA GLY A 236 -32.52 -19.49 -18.46
C GLY A 236 -32.82 -18.86 -19.82
N TRP A 237 -31.89 -18.97 -20.78
CA TRP A 237 -32.04 -18.44 -22.14
C TRP A 237 -33.35 -18.88 -22.80
N SER A 238 -33.65 -20.19 -22.81
CA SER A 238 -34.89 -20.70 -23.40
C SER A 238 -36.16 -20.18 -22.69
N ALA A 239 -36.15 -20.12 -21.35
CA ALA A 239 -37.27 -19.63 -20.54
C ALA A 239 -37.52 -18.14 -20.77
N ALA A 240 -36.46 -17.32 -20.87
CA ALA A 240 -36.60 -15.91 -21.20
C ALA A 240 -37.30 -15.74 -22.56
N ARG A 241 -36.95 -16.54 -23.59
CA ARG A 241 -37.48 -16.35 -24.97
C ARG A 241 -38.97 -16.63 -24.97
N LYS A 242 -39.36 -17.71 -24.30
CA LYS A 242 -40.75 -18.17 -24.23
C LYS A 242 -41.62 -17.36 -23.26
N LEU A 243 -41.09 -16.99 -22.09
CA LEU A 243 -41.88 -16.42 -20.98
C LEU A 243 -41.75 -14.89 -20.88
N LEU A 244 -40.58 -14.34 -21.18
CA LEU A 244 -40.30 -12.91 -21.08
C LEU A 244 -40.32 -12.19 -22.44
N ARG A 245 -40.43 -12.95 -23.56
CA ARG A 245 -40.45 -12.42 -24.94
C ARG A 245 -39.21 -11.59 -25.29
N PHE A 246 -38.04 -11.96 -24.76
CA PHE A 246 -36.80 -11.33 -25.23
C PHE A 246 -36.50 -11.75 -26.68
N ASP A 247 -35.76 -10.90 -27.37
CA ASP A 247 -35.51 -10.91 -28.81
C ASP A 247 -34.56 -12.00 -29.30
N GLY A 248 -33.78 -12.62 -28.39
CA GLY A 248 -32.81 -13.65 -28.73
C GLY A 248 -31.38 -13.15 -28.89
N HIS A 249 -31.15 -11.83 -28.87
CA HIS A 249 -29.86 -11.24 -29.17
C HIS A 249 -28.98 -11.12 -27.91
N PRO A 250 -27.71 -11.57 -27.95
CA PRO A 250 -26.80 -11.38 -26.82
C PRO A 250 -26.46 -9.89 -26.63
N THR A 251 -26.40 -9.46 -25.39
CA THR A 251 -25.97 -8.10 -25.01
C THR A 251 -24.50 -8.08 -24.63
N VAL A 252 -24.03 -9.13 -23.95
CA VAL A 252 -22.62 -9.26 -23.55
C VAL A 252 -22.16 -10.69 -23.83
N ILE A 253 -21.02 -10.83 -24.49
CA ILE A 253 -20.36 -12.11 -24.76
C ILE A 253 -19.08 -12.18 -23.95
N TYR A 254 -18.98 -13.21 -23.11
CA TYR A 254 -17.78 -13.54 -22.35
C TYR A 254 -17.00 -14.63 -23.08
N VAL A 255 -15.72 -14.39 -23.28
CA VAL A 255 -14.83 -15.27 -24.04
C VAL A 255 -13.60 -15.56 -23.21
N ARG A 256 -13.28 -16.83 -23.02
CA ARG A 256 -11.96 -17.25 -22.52
C ARG A 256 -11.15 -17.83 -23.66
N ALA A 257 -9.89 -17.43 -23.73
CA ALA A 257 -8.94 -17.91 -24.72
C ALA A 257 -7.65 -18.38 -24.07
N GLN A 258 -6.72 -18.92 -24.87
CA GLN A 258 -5.37 -19.18 -24.43
C GLN A 258 -4.64 -17.86 -24.18
N GLU A 259 -4.02 -17.71 -23.01
CA GLU A 259 -3.38 -16.44 -22.58
C GLU A 259 -2.33 -15.95 -23.59
N SER A 260 -1.51 -16.86 -24.14
CA SER A 260 -0.47 -16.55 -25.13
C SER A 260 -0.98 -16.04 -26.48
N LYS A 261 -2.28 -16.21 -26.77
CA LYS A 261 -2.94 -15.79 -28.02
C LYS A 261 -4.10 -14.83 -27.78
N LEU A 262 -4.24 -14.31 -26.56
CA LEU A 262 -5.39 -13.49 -26.17
C LEU A 262 -5.50 -12.21 -27.01
N GLU A 263 -4.38 -11.54 -27.31
CA GLU A 263 -4.37 -10.34 -28.15
C GLU A 263 -4.81 -10.64 -29.58
N ALA A 264 -4.33 -11.74 -30.16
CA ALA A 264 -4.75 -12.17 -31.50
C ALA A 264 -6.26 -12.47 -31.54
N VAL A 265 -6.81 -13.07 -30.47
CA VAL A 265 -8.26 -13.25 -30.34
C VAL A 265 -8.97 -11.90 -30.21
N ARG A 266 -8.44 -10.97 -29.41
CA ARG A 266 -9.02 -9.64 -29.21
C ARG A 266 -9.16 -8.86 -30.52
N GLU A 267 -8.15 -8.92 -31.38
CA GLU A 267 -8.13 -8.24 -32.68
C GLU A 267 -9.24 -8.73 -33.62
N VAL A 268 -9.51 -10.03 -33.64
CA VAL A 268 -10.53 -10.62 -34.54
C VAL A 268 -11.91 -10.70 -33.89
N LEU A 269 -12.02 -10.52 -32.57
CA LEU A 269 -13.26 -10.79 -31.83
C LEU A 269 -14.40 -9.87 -32.24
N ALA A 270 -14.15 -8.56 -32.38
CA ALA A 270 -15.18 -7.60 -32.79
C ALA A 270 -15.76 -7.94 -34.18
N ALA A 271 -14.88 -8.24 -35.14
CA ALA A 271 -15.27 -8.65 -36.50
C ALA A 271 -15.92 -10.03 -36.56
N THR A 272 -15.62 -10.92 -35.60
CA THR A 272 -16.27 -12.22 -35.52
C THR A 272 -17.64 -12.14 -34.84
N VAL A 273 -17.80 -11.25 -33.86
CA VAL A 273 -19.07 -11.03 -33.15
C VAL A 273 -20.08 -10.34 -34.06
N HIS A 274 -19.67 -9.29 -34.76
CA HIS A 274 -20.56 -8.57 -35.66
C HIS A 274 -19.84 -8.28 -37.00
N PRO A 275 -19.90 -9.22 -37.96
CA PRO A 275 -19.20 -9.09 -39.25
C PRO A 275 -19.63 -7.88 -40.07
N GLU A 276 -20.91 -7.51 -40.01
CA GLU A 276 -21.46 -6.38 -40.76
C GLU A 276 -21.01 -5.02 -40.18
N LEU A 277 -20.88 -4.93 -38.85
CA LEU A 277 -20.63 -3.68 -38.13
C LEU A 277 -19.57 -3.88 -37.02
N PRO A 278 -18.32 -4.26 -37.37
CA PRO A 278 -17.28 -4.56 -36.38
C PRO A 278 -16.94 -3.35 -35.50
N GLY A 279 -17.02 -2.14 -36.07
CA GLY A 279 -16.74 -0.88 -35.36
C GLY A 279 -17.78 -0.52 -34.30
N GLN A 280 -18.88 -1.27 -34.18
CA GLN A 280 -19.91 -1.06 -33.16
C GLN A 280 -19.82 -2.02 -31.97
N VAL A 281 -18.80 -2.89 -31.95
CA VAL A 281 -18.54 -3.82 -30.85
C VAL A 281 -17.28 -3.36 -30.12
N THR A 282 -17.40 -3.13 -28.82
CA THR A 282 -16.25 -2.89 -27.95
C THR A 282 -15.78 -4.21 -27.35
N VAL A 283 -14.46 -4.42 -27.36
CA VAL A 283 -13.84 -5.59 -26.73
C VAL A 283 -12.94 -5.08 -25.62
N SER A 284 -13.25 -5.48 -24.39
CA SER A 284 -12.51 -5.13 -23.19
C SER A 284 -11.97 -6.36 -22.48
N ARG A 285 -10.91 -6.17 -21.69
CA ARG A 285 -10.39 -7.18 -20.77
C ARG A 285 -10.78 -6.78 -19.34
N PRO A 286 -11.68 -7.50 -18.66
CA PRO A 286 -12.10 -7.13 -17.31
C PRO A 286 -10.97 -7.03 -16.29
N SER A 287 -9.89 -7.81 -16.46
CA SER A 287 -8.71 -7.75 -15.59
C SER A 287 -7.98 -6.41 -15.66
N ASP A 288 -7.98 -5.73 -16.82
CA ASP A 288 -7.30 -4.42 -16.97
C ASP A 288 -8.06 -3.33 -16.22
N ALA A 289 -9.39 -3.37 -16.24
CA ALA A 289 -10.24 -2.44 -15.49
C ALA A 289 -10.07 -2.62 -13.97
N LEU A 290 -9.97 -3.87 -13.50
CA LEU A 290 -9.71 -4.16 -12.09
C LEU A 290 -8.32 -3.67 -11.65
N ALA A 291 -7.31 -3.91 -12.48
CA ALA A 291 -5.95 -3.42 -12.27
C ALA A 291 -5.91 -1.88 -12.21
N ALA A 292 -6.56 -1.19 -13.14
CA ALA A 292 -6.63 0.27 -13.19
C ALA A 292 -7.34 0.86 -11.95
N LYS A 293 -8.48 0.29 -11.54
CA LYS A 293 -9.24 0.76 -10.37
C LYS A 293 -8.43 0.69 -9.08
N ARG A 294 -7.62 -0.36 -8.91
CA ARG A 294 -6.76 -0.54 -7.73
C ARG A 294 -5.47 0.27 -7.83
N ALA A 295 -4.91 0.46 -9.02
CA ALA A 295 -3.77 1.36 -9.22
C ALA A 295 -4.08 2.80 -8.78
N THR A 296 -5.30 3.30 -9.05
CA THR A 296 -5.74 4.62 -8.59
C THR A 296 -5.80 4.75 -7.06
N GLN A 297 -6.04 3.64 -6.33
CA GLN A 297 -6.03 3.66 -4.85
C GLN A 297 -4.63 3.88 -4.28
N ASN A 298 -3.56 3.64 -5.05
CA ASN A 298 -2.18 3.89 -4.61
C ASN A 298 -1.84 5.39 -4.51
N SER A 299 -2.62 6.29 -5.11
CA SER A 299 -2.37 7.74 -5.10
C SER A 299 -2.40 8.37 -3.71
N TYR A 300 -3.07 7.75 -2.73
CA TYR A 300 -3.06 8.23 -1.34
C TYR A 300 -1.72 8.04 -0.62
N SER A 301 -0.83 7.21 -1.16
CA SER A 301 0.46 6.88 -0.52
C SER A 301 1.37 8.09 -0.35
N SER A 302 1.34 9.07 -1.27
CA SER A 302 2.18 10.27 -1.20
C SER A 302 1.76 11.20 -0.05
N LEU A 303 0.44 11.38 0.15
CA LEU A 303 -0.11 12.17 1.25
C LEU A 303 0.27 11.57 2.60
N PHE A 304 0.13 10.25 2.73
CA PHE A 304 0.48 9.56 3.96
C PHE A 304 2.00 9.50 4.21
N LEU A 305 2.82 9.45 3.16
CA LEU A 305 4.27 9.55 3.30
C LEU A 305 4.68 10.95 3.79
N GLY A 306 4.00 12.01 3.30
CA GLY A 306 4.14 13.36 3.83
C GLY A 306 3.80 13.44 5.32
N LEU A 307 2.70 12.81 5.74
CA LEU A 307 2.31 12.75 7.16
C LEU A 307 3.35 11.99 8.01
N ALA A 308 3.90 10.88 7.50
CA ALA A 308 4.98 10.14 8.16
C ALA A 308 6.24 11.01 8.33
N ALA A 309 6.60 11.81 7.33
CA ALA A 309 7.72 12.74 7.40
C ALA A 309 7.51 13.82 8.48
N VAL A 310 6.28 14.38 8.58
CA VAL A 310 5.93 15.34 9.64
C VAL A 310 6.01 14.68 11.02
N ALA A 311 5.48 13.46 11.19
CA ALA A 311 5.56 12.72 12.45
C ALA A 311 7.02 12.46 12.87
N LEU A 312 7.88 12.10 11.91
CA LEU A 312 9.31 11.93 12.15
C LEU A 312 9.99 13.25 12.57
N LEU A 313 9.61 14.37 11.95
CA LEU A 313 10.10 15.70 12.29
C LEU A 313 9.72 16.09 13.73
N VAL A 314 8.47 15.86 14.14
CA VAL A 314 8.00 16.08 15.53
C VAL A 314 8.79 15.20 16.51
N GLY A 315 9.05 13.95 16.16
CA GLY A 315 9.93 13.06 16.93
C GLY A 315 11.35 13.62 17.06
N GLY A 316 11.91 14.15 15.98
CA GLY A 316 13.21 14.83 15.96
C GLY A 316 13.27 16.06 16.86
N ILE A 317 12.23 16.91 16.87
CA ILE A 317 12.12 18.04 17.79
C ILE A 317 12.10 17.55 19.24
N GLY A 318 11.37 16.47 19.51
CA GLY A 318 11.36 15.81 20.81
C GLY A 318 12.75 15.38 21.28
N VAL A 319 13.55 14.77 20.38
CA VAL A 319 14.94 14.42 20.66
C VAL A 319 15.79 15.66 20.93
N ALA A 320 15.70 16.69 20.09
CA ALA A 320 16.46 17.93 20.26
C ALA A 320 16.18 18.59 21.63
N ASN A 321 14.91 18.64 22.04
CA ASN A 321 14.53 19.20 23.33
C ASN A 321 15.08 18.37 24.51
N THR A 322 14.93 17.05 24.46
CA THR A 322 15.48 16.14 25.47
C THR A 322 16.99 16.30 25.59
N MET A 323 17.67 16.40 24.45
CA MET A 323 19.10 16.61 24.33
C MET A 323 19.53 17.95 24.94
N PHE A 324 18.80 19.01 24.64
CA PHE A 324 19.05 20.35 25.15
C PHE A 324 18.99 20.39 26.68
N ILE A 325 17.95 19.80 27.26
CA ILE A 325 17.78 19.77 28.71
C ILE A 325 18.86 18.88 29.36
N SER A 326 19.22 17.74 28.75
CA SER A 326 20.32 16.88 29.23
C SER A 326 21.64 17.64 29.33
N VAL A 327 21.95 18.51 28.36
CA VAL A 327 23.14 19.37 28.39
C VAL A 327 23.10 20.37 29.55
N LEU A 328 21.95 20.95 29.85
CA LEU A 328 21.78 21.90 30.96
C LEU A 328 21.93 21.20 32.33
N GLU A 329 21.35 20.01 32.47
CA GLU A 329 21.42 19.23 33.72
C GLU A 329 22.84 18.71 34.00
N ARG A 330 23.61 18.39 32.95
CA ARG A 330 24.99 17.90 33.04
C ARG A 330 26.05 19.00 32.94
N ARG A 331 25.66 20.26 33.07
CA ARG A 331 26.55 21.42 32.85
C ARG A 331 27.83 21.39 33.68
N ARG A 332 27.74 21.11 34.99
CA ARG A 332 28.91 21.01 35.89
C ARG A 332 29.86 19.85 35.49
N GLU A 333 29.30 18.71 35.10
CA GLU A 333 30.08 17.55 34.64
C GLU A 333 30.85 17.87 33.35
N ILE A 334 30.19 18.52 32.39
CA ILE A 334 30.81 18.95 31.13
C ILE A 334 31.95 19.96 31.42
N GLY A 335 31.71 20.91 32.32
CA GLY A 335 32.71 21.89 32.76
C GLY A 335 33.96 21.25 33.36
N LEU A 336 33.77 20.27 34.26
CA LEU A 336 34.87 19.54 34.88
C LEU A 336 35.68 18.74 33.84
N ARG A 337 35.02 18.04 32.92
CA ARG A 337 35.69 17.31 31.82
C ARG A 337 36.50 18.25 30.93
N ARG A 338 35.97 19.44 30.64
CA ARG A 338 36.66 20.48 29.87
C ARG A 338 37.85 21.07 30.62
N ALA A 339 37.75 21.25 31.94
CA ALA A 339 38.86 21.69 32.79
C ALA A 339 40.00 20.66 32.86
N LEU A 340 39.65 19.37 32.84
CA LEU A 340 40.60 18.24 32.80
C LEU A 340 41.19 17.98 31.40
N GLY A 341 40.89 18.82 30.41
CA GLY A 341 41.51 18.76 29.08
C GLY A 341 40.71 18.06 27.98
N ALA A 342 39.43 17.69 28.20
CA ALA A 342 38.60 17.13 27.14
C ALA A 342 38.41 18.13 25.98
N SER A 343 38.66 17.67 24.75
CA SER A 343 38.49 18.49 23.55
C SER A 343 37.01 18.77 23.25
N ARG A 344 36.72 19.89 22.56
CA ARG A 344 35.35 20.22 22.11
C ARG A 344 34.77 19.11 21.23
N GLY A 345 35.61 18.47 20.42
CA GLY A 345 35.23 17.36 19.55
C GLY A 345 34.77 16.11 20.32
N GLN A 346 35.43 15.77 21.43
CA GLN A 346 35.03 14.65 22.28
C GLN A 346 33.67 14.88 22.94
N ILE A 347 33.43 16.08 23.47
CA ILE A 347 32.13 16.44 24.05
C ILE A 347 31.03 16.41 22.98
N ARG A 348 31.28 16.98 21.80
CA ARG A 348 30.32 16.93 20.68
C ARG A 348 30.03 15.50 20.25
N GLY A 349 31.06 14.67 20.08
CA GLY A 349 30.92 13.27 19.68
C GLY A 349 30.13 12.44 20.68
N GLN A 350 30.32 12.65 21.99
CA GLN A 350 29.53 11.99 23.02
C GLN A 350 28.04 12.30 22.90
N PHE A 351 27.69 13.58 22.80
CA PHE A 351 26.29 13.97 22.68
C PHE A 351 25.69 13.53 21.33
N LEU A 352 26.43 13.64 20.23
CA LEU A 352 25.93 13.19 18.93
C LEU A 352 25.69 11.67 18.89
N THR A 353 26.56 10.88 19.53
CA THR A 353 26.37 9.43 19.65
C THR A 353 25.21 9.05 20.56
N GLU A 354 24.96 9.80 21.63
CA GLU A 354 23.77 9.64 22.48
C GLU A 354 22.47 9.91 21.70
N SER A 355 22.44 10.99 20.90
CA SER A 355 21.30 11.31 20.03
C SER A 355 21.08 10.23 18.96
N ALA A 356 22.16 9.79 18.29
CA ALA A 356 22.08 8.74 17.29
C ALA A 356 21.64 7.39 17.88
N ALA A 357 22.09 7.05 19.10
CA ALA A 357 21.66 5.84 19.80
C ALA A 357 20.16 5.89 20.17
N LEU A 358 19.68 7.03 20.69
CA LEU A 358 18.26 7.24 21.00
C LEU A 358 17.39 7.09 19.75
N SER A 359 17.79 7.74 18.64
CA SER A 359 17.06 7.66 17.38
C SER A 359 17.18 6.31 16.70
N GLY A 360 18.31 5.61 16.85
CA GLY A 360 18.47 4.23 16.39
C GLY A 360 17.54 3.27 17.15
N LEU A 361 17.44 3.40 18.48
CA LEU A 361 16.50 2.60 19.28
C LEU A 361 15.04 2.90 18.93
N GLY A 362 14.68 4.18 18.80
CA GLY A 362 13.36 4.57 18.29
C GLY A 362 13.11 4.06 16.87
N GLY A 363 14.13 4.04 16.03
CA GLY A 363 14.06 3.51 14.67
C GLY A 363 13.80 2.02 14.61
N LEU A 364 14.52 1.25 15.42
CA LEU A 364 14.32 -0.20 15.54
C LEU A 364 12.95 -0.52 16.12
N ALA A 365 12.55 0.17 17.18
CA ALA A 365 11.23 -0.01 17.80
C ALA A 365 10.09 0.35 16.83
N GLY A 366 10.20 1.49 16.14
CA GLY A 366 9.26 1.89 15.11
C GLY A 366 9.21 0.92 13.94
N THR A 367 10.36 0.39 13.52
CA THR A 367 10.43 -0.63 12.47
C THR A 367 9.69 -1.89 12.86
N LEU A 368 9.95 -2.41 14.07
CA LEU A 368 9.28 -3.58 14.60
C LEU A 368 7.76 -3.35 14.69
N LEU A 369 7.34 -2.23 15.26
CA LEU A 369 5.91 -1.88 15.37
C LEU A 369 5.25 -1.72 14.01
N GLY A 370 5.91 -1.08 13.04
CA GLY A 370 5.43 -0.93 11.68
C GLY A 370 5.25 -2.27 10.98
N ILE A 371 6.24 -3.16 11.07
CA ILE A 371 6.15 -4.52 10.53
C ILE A 371 4.98 -5.28 11.15
N LEU A 372 4.88 -5.28 12.48
CA LEU A 372 3.80 -5.97 13.19
C LEU A 372 2.43 -5.43 12.80
N ALA A 373 2.29 -4.11 12.68
CA ALA A 373 1.05 -3.48 12.25
C ALA A 373 0.70 -3.83 10.80
N THR A 374 1.67 -3.78 9.87
CA THR A 374 1.45 -4.17 8.47
C THR A 374 1.06 -5.64 8.35
N VAL A 375 1.79 -6.54 9.03
CA VAL A 375 1.50 -7.98 9.01
C VAL A 375 0.15 -8.27 9.64
N GLY A 376 -0.15 -7.69 10.80
CA GLY A 376 -1.43 -7.85 11.48
C GLY A 376 -2.61 -7.36 10.65
N TYR A 377 -2.47 -6.19 10.00
CA TYR A 377 -3.52 -5.67 9.13
C TYR A 377 -3.69 -6.49 7.84
N ALA A 378 -2.58 -6.87 7.19
CA ALA A 378 -2.64 -7.67 5.97
C ALA A 378 -3.27 -9.05 6.23
N THR A 379 -2.86 -9.73 7.31
CA THR A 379 -3.44 -11.03 7.70
C THR A 379 -4.90 -10.94 8.09
N TYR A 380 -5.31 -9.87 8.80
CA TYR A 380 -6.73 -9.61 9.10
C TYR A 380 -7.57 -9.48 7.83
N GLN A 381 -7.03 -8.86 6.78
CA GLN A 381 -7.69 -8.73 5.47
C GLN A 381 -7.56 -9.99 4.59
N GLY A 382 -6.89 -11.05 5.06
CA GLY A 382 -6.62 -12.25 4.27
C GLY A 382 -5.56 -12.05 3.17
N TRP A 383 -4.77 -10.98 3.23
CA TRP A 383 -3.73 -10.67 2.26
C TRP A 383 -2.39 -11.28 2.64
N SER A 384 -1.58 -11.61 1.62
CA SER A 384 -0.17 -11.95 1.81
C SER A 384 0.61 -10.69 2.25
N PRO A 385 1.20 -10.66 3.46
CA PRO A 385 1.89 -9.48 3.95
C PRO A 385 3.18 -9.21 3.16
N VAL A 386 3.37 -7.97 2.74
CA VAL A 386 4.57 -7.49 2.05
C VAL A 386 5.11 -6.28 2.78
N VAL A 387 6.36 -6.38 3.24
CA VAL A 387 7.11 -5.27 3.82
C VAL A 387 8.24 -4.88 2.87
N PRO A 388 8.16 -3.73 2.18
CA PRO A 388 9.22 -3.30 1.28
C PRO A 388 10.53 -3.06 2.04
N LEU A 389 11.61 -3.72 1.61
CA LEU A 389 12.93 -3.57 2.23
C LEU A 389 13.42 -2.10 2.17
N LEU A 390 13.07 -1.39 1.08
CA LEU A 390 13.37 0.04 0.94
C LEU A 390 12.69 0.90 2.00
N ALA A 391 11.47 0.57 2.43
CA ALA A 391 10.78 1.30 3.50
C ALA A 391 11.46 1.06 4.85
N VAL A 392 11.89 -0.17 5.13
CA VAL A 392 12.65 -0.50 6.34
C VAL A 392 14.00 0.22 6.34
N ALA A 393 14.76 0.12 5.25
CA ALA A 393 16.06 0.77 5.12
C ALA A 393 15.95 2.30 5.18
N GLY A 394 14.99 2.88 4.45
CA GLY A 394 14.70 4.31 4.46
C GLY A 394 14.24 4.81 5.82
N GLY A 395 13.48 4.02 6.56
CA GLY A 395 12.99 4.35 7.91
C GLY A 395 14.12 4.38 8.91
N CYS A 396 14.94 3.32 8.94
CA CYS A 396 16.14 3.24 9.78
C CYS A 396 17.13 4.37 9.47
N PHE A 397 17.40 4.61 8.18
CA PHE A 397 18.31 5.68 7.76
C PHE A 397 17.75 7.07 8.09
N GLY A 398 16.46 7.30 7.84
CA GLY A 398 15.76 8.53 8.20
C GLY A 398 15.78 8.80 9.70
N ALA A 399 15.60 7.77 10.54
CA ALA A 399 15.72 7.87 11.99
C ALA A 399 17.09 8.40 12.42
N LEU A 400 18.15 7.79 11.88
CA LEU A 400 19.53 8.16 12.15
C LEU A 400 19.82 9.59 11.70
N LEU A 401 19.41 9.97 10.49
CA LEU A 401 19.59 11.32 9.98
C LEU A 401 18.89 12.37 10.85
N VAL A 402 17.61 12.15 11.18
CA VAL A 402 16.84 13.07 12.02
C VAL A 402 17.43 13.15 13.42
N GLY A 403 17.85 12.02 14.00
CA GLY A 403 18.53 11.97 15.29
C GLY A 403 19.83 12.74 15.34
N ILE A 404 20.67 12.56 14.32
CA ILE A 404 21.93 13.30 14.19
C ILE A 404 21.62 14.79 14.04
N ALA A 405 20.74 15.17 13.12
CA ALA A 405 20.35 16.56 12.86
C ALA A 405 19.82 17.25 14.13
N ALA A 406 18.89 16.61 14.84
CA ALA A 406 18.34 17.08 16.11
C ALA A 406 19.42 17.26 17.20
N GLY A 407 20.43 16.37 17.21
CA GLY A 407 21.53 16.40 18.16
C GLY A 407 22.64 17.41 17.86
N VAL A 408 22.75 17.92 16.63
CA VAL A 408 23.85 18.84 16.24
C VAL A 408 23.84 20.12 17.06
N TYR A 409 22.69 20.82 17.15
CA TYR A 409 22.64 22.11 17.83
C TYR A 409 22.98 21.99 19.34
N PRO A 410 22.35 21.09 20.12
CA PRO A 410 22.68 20.91 21.53
C PRO A 410 24.13 20.46 21.75
N SER A 411 24.65 19.55 20.92
CA SER A 411 26.03 19.04 21.06
C SER A 411 27.08 20.11 20.77
N VAL A 412 26.84 20.99 19.80
CA VAL A 412 27.68 22.16 19.54
C VAL A 412 27.64 23.12 20.72
N ARG A 413 26.45 23.43 21.25
CA ARG A 413 26.29 24.30 22.42
C ARG A 413 27.02 23.73 23.65
N ALA A 414 26.90 22.43 23.90
CA ALA A 414 27.61 21.73 24.98
C ALA A 414 29.14 21.84 24.83
N SER A 415 29.65 21.63 23.62
CA SER A 415 31.09 21.68 23.35
C SER A 415 31.72 23.07 23.49
N ARG A 416 30.91 24.13 23.40
CA ARG A 416 31.37 25.53 23.47
C ARG A 416 31.36 26.11 24.88
N MET A 417 30.72 25.45 25.85
CA MET A 417 30.73 25.92 27.25
C MET A 417 32.15 25.97 27.82
N THR A 418 32.46 27.08 28.47
CA THR A 418 33.75 27.27 29.16
C THR A 418 33.69 26.65 30.56
N PRO A 419 34.84 26.19 31.12
CA PRO A 419 34.87 25.65 32.49
C PRO A 419 34.36 26.63 33.54
N THR A 420 34.67 27.92 33.37
CA THR A 420 34.26 29.01 34.27
C THR A 420 32.75 29.21 34.23
N GLU A 421 32.13 29.29 33.04
CA GLU A 421 30.67 29.40 32.91
C GLU A 421 29.91 28.17 33.43
N ALA A 422 30.52 27.00 33.38
CA ALA A 422 29.89 25.75 33.82
C ALA A 422 29.93 25.56 35.35
N LEU A 423 30.93 26.16 36.03
CA LEU A 423 31.10 26.08 37.48
C LEU A 423 30.46 27.27 38.22
N ALA A 424 30.32 28.42 37.56
CA ALA A 424 29.70 29.62 38.13
C ALA A 424 28.16 29.55 38.23
N SER A 425 27.51 28.68 37.46
CA SER A 425 26.06 28.46 37.58
C SER A 425 25.76 27.67 38.86
N THR A 426 25.24 28.38 39.87
CA THR A 426 24.60 27.79 41.05
C THR A 426 23.13 27.60 40.77
#